data_AF-A0A2M7ICH0-F1
#
_entry.id   AF-A0A2M7ICH0-F1
#
_cell.length_a   1.000
_cell.length_b   1.000
_cell.length_c   1.000
_cell.angle_alpha   90.00
_cell.angle_beta   90.00
_cell.angle_gamma   90.00
#
_symmetry.space_group_name_H-M   'P 1'
#
loop_
_entity.id
_entity.type
_entity.pdbx_description
1 polymer ?
#
loop_
_entity_poly.entity_id
_entity_poly.type
_entity_poly.pdbx_seq_one_letter_code
_entity_poly.pdbx_strand_id
1 'polypeptide(L)' 'MKTNCPVCDGQVTLPEKTEESEIISCAECHTKLVVAKIENKTATLSEAPKVEEDWGE' A
#
# COMPACT_ATOMS: atom_id res chain seq x y z
N MET A 1 -6.36 -9.89 4.68
CA MET A 1 -7.36 -8.80 4.57
C MET A 1 -7.50 -8.35 3.12
N LYS A 2 -8.65 -7.79 2.72
CA LYS A 2 -8.88 -7.32 1.34
C LYS A 2 -9.20 -5.84 1.34
N THR A 3 -8.66 -5.11 0.38
CA THR A 3 -8.88 -3.68 0.18
C THR A 3 -8.74 -3.35 -1.31
N ASN A 4 -8.95 -2.10 -1.70
CA ASN A 4 -8.86 -1.65 -3.09
C ASN A 4 -7.61 -0.77 -3.27
N CYS A 5 -7.00 -0.87 -4.46
CA CYS A 5 -5.95 0.03 -4.88
C CYS A 5 -6.56 1.43 -5.13
N PRO A 6 -6.06 2.50 -4.50
CA PRO A 6 -6.60 3.86 -4.68
C PRO A 6 -6.33 4.46 -6.07
N VAL A 7 -5.56 3.77 -6.93
CA VAL A 7 -5.12 4.28 -8.25
C VAL A 7 -5.90 3.66 -9.39
N CYS A 8 -6.21 2.36 -9.31
CA CYS A 8 -6.88 1.63 -10.38
C CYS A 8 -8.15 0.90 -9.93
N ASP A 9 -8.56 1.08 -8.67
CA ASP A 9 -9.68 0.37 -8.02
C ASP A 9 -9.53 -1.17 -7.93
N GLY A 10 -8.38 -1.68 -8.36
CA GLY A 10 -8.04 -3.11 -8.35
C GLY A 10 -8.08 -3.76 -6.97
N GLN A 11 -8.39 -5.06 -6.90
CA GLN A 11 -8.47 -5.77 -5.61
C GLN A 11 -7.07 -6.11 -5.09
N VAL A 12 -6.75 -5.59 -3.90
CA VAL A 12 -5.49 -5.88 -3.20
C VAL A 12 -5.76 -6.80 -2.02
N THR A 13 -5.08 -7.95 -2.01
CA THR A 13 -5.11 -8.89 -0.88
C THR A 13 -3.83 -8.75 -0.09
N LEU A 14 -3.96 -8.40 1.20
CA LEU A 14 -2.83 -8.27 2.13
C LEU A 14 -2.77 -9.49 3.06
N PRO A 15 -1.58 -10.02 3.35
CA PRO A 15 -1.40 -11.06 4.36
C PRO A 15 -1.79 -10.56 5.77
N GLU A 16 -2.12 -11.48 6.68
CA GLU A 16 -2.55 -11.11 8.05
C GLU A 16 -1.44 -10.44 8.88
N LYS A 17 -0.19 -10.66 8.49
CA LYS A 17 1.01 -10.08 9.12
C LYS A 17 1.42 -8.72 8.55
N THR A 18 0.62 -8.13 7.65
CA THR A 18 0.92 -6.81 7.10
C THR A 18 0.88 -5.76 8.20
N GLU A 19 1.84 -4.85 8.17
CA GLU A 19 1.98 -3.77 9.14
C GLU A 19 1.69 -2.40 8.51
N GLU A 20 1.35 -1.43 9.36
CA GLU A 20 1.26 -0.02 8.92
C GLU A 20 2.64 0.47 8.46
N SER A 21 2.66 1.37 7.48
CA SER A 21 3.87 1.83 6.78
C SER A 21 4.60 0.79 5.92
N GLU A 22 4.06 -0.43 5.80
CA GLU A 22 4.57 -1.42 4.85
C GLU A 22 4.34 -0.95 3.40
N ILE A 23 5.36 -1.09 2.56
CA ILE A 23 5.26 -0.79 1.12
C ILE A 23 4.96 -2.08 0.36
N ILE A 24 3.89 -2.05 -0.43
CA ILE A 24 3.45 -3.14 -1.29
C ILE A 24 3.34 -2.66 -2.74
N SER A 25 3.22 -3.57 -3.69
CA SER A 25 2.96 -3.23 -5.09
C SER A 25 1.60 -3.75 -5.51
N CYS A 26 0.81 -2.91 -6.16
CA CYS A 26 -0.45 -3.36 -6.77
C CYS A 26 -0.15 -4.36 -7.90
N ALA A 27 -0.79 -5.52 -7.88
CA ALA A 27 -0.59 -6.53 -8.93
C ALA A 27 -1.18 -6.13 -10.29
N GLU A 28 -2.09 -5.16 -10.33
CA GLU A 28 -2.80 -4.75 -11.55
C GLU A 28 -2.16 -3.54 -12.23
N CYS A 29 -1.95 -2.43 -11.50
CA CYS A 29 -1.37 -1.21 -12.07
C CYS A 29 0.14 -1.03 -11.76
N HIS A 30 0.72 -1.93 -10.97
CA HIS A 30 2.13 -1.88 -10.55
C HIS A 30 2.54 -0.64 -9.73
N THR A 31 1.59 0.22 -9.34
CA THR A 31 1.87 1.33 -8.44
C THR A 31 2.34 0.82 -7.08
N LYS A 32 3.39 1.46 -6.54
CA LYS A 32 3.81 1.25 -5.15
C LYS A 32 2.79 1.91 -4.23
N LEU A 33 2.28 1.16 -3.28
CA LEU A 33 1.33 1.60 -2.28
C LEU A 33 1.95 1.46 -0.89
N VAL A 34 1.54 2.33 0.02
CA VAL A 34 1.86 2.22 1.44
C VAL A 34 0.59 1.88 2.23
N VAL A 35 0.73 1.00 3.22
CA VAL A 35 -0.33 0.69 4.17
C VAL A 35 -0.46 1.85 5.16
N ALA A 36 -1.38 2.78 4.88
CA ALA A 36 -1.52 4.01 5.65
C ALA A 36 -2.10 3.77 7.05
N LYS A 37 -3.04 2.81 7.17
CA LYS A 37 -3.67 2.46 8.44
C LYS A 37 -4.24 1.04 8.43
N ILE A 38 -4.21 0.34 9.57
CA ILE A 38 -4.93 -0.93 9.77
C ILE A 38 -5.90 -0.80 10.94
N GLU A 39 -7.19 -1.02 10.71
CA GLU A 39 -8.23 -0.93 11.74
C GLU A 39 -9.26 -2.05 11.57
N ASN A 40 -9.53 -2.81 12.64
CA ASN A 40 -10.57 -3.85 12.67
C ASN A 40 -10.57 -4.80 11.45
N LYS A 41 -9.37 -5.26 11.02
CA LYS A 41 -9.13 -6.14 9.86
C LYS A 41 -9.31 -5.50 8.48
N THR A 42 -9.41 -4.18 8.42
CA THR A 42 -9.42 -3.41 7.17
C THR A 42 -8.17 -2.56 7.09
N ALA A 43 -7.53 -2.53 5.91
CA ALA A 43 -6.38 -1.69 5.66
C ALA A 43 -6.74 -0.56 4.68
N THR A 44 -6.26 0.64 4.97
CA THR A 44 -6.30 1.77 4.05
C THR A 44 -4.97 1.84 3.32
N LEU A 45 -5.02 1.93 1.99
CA LEU A 45 -3.84 2.08 1.14
C LEU A 45 -3.78 3.50 0.61
N SER A 46 -2.56 4.02 0.47
CA SER A 46 -2.25 5.25 -0.25
C SER A 46 -1.13 5.00 -1.25
N GLU A 47 -0.95 5.87 -2.23
CA GLU A 47 0.27 5.84 -3.05
C GLU A 47 1.50 5.98 -2.15
N ALA A 48 2.48 5.10 -2.33
CA ALA A 48 3.74 5.23 -1.61
C ALA A 48 4.40 6.55 -2.01
N PRO A 49 5.10 7.24 -1.09
CA PRO A 49 5.85 8.43 -1.45
C PRO A 49 6.79 8.09 -2.60
N LYS A 50 6.84 8.98 -3.60
CA LYS A 50 7.92 8.92 -4.58
C LYS A 50 9.20 9.04 -3.76
N VAL A 51 10.14 8.12 -3.99
CA VAL A 51 11.49 8.27 -3.45
C VAL A 51 11.97 9.60 -4.01
N GLU A 52 11.95 10.66 -3.21
CA GLU A 52 12.74 11.85 -3.51
C GLU A 52 14.17 11.34 -3.64
N GLU A 53 14.90 11.73 -4.67
CA GLU A 53 16.31 11.33 -4.88
C GLU A 53 17.27 11.93 -3.83
N ASP A 54 16.78 12.10 -2.59
CA ASP A 54 17.42 12.71 -1.44
C ASP A 54 17.25 11.81 -0.20
N TRP A 55 17.12 10.49 -0.41
CA TRP A 55 17.32 9.51 0.67
C TRP A 55 18.83 9.44 0.98
N GLY A 56 19.35 10.52 1.57
CA GLY A 56 20.66 10.61 2.21
C GLY A 56 21.86 10.75 1.27
N GLU A 57 22.42 11.97 1.22
CA GLU A 57 23.87 12.12 1.37
C GLU A 57 24.33 11.68 2.77
#